data_AF-A0A7K3AHQ4-F1
#
_entry.id   AF-A0A7K3AHQ4-F1
#
_cell.length_a   1.000
_cell.length_b   1.000
_cell.length_c   1.000
_cell.angle_alpha   90.00
_cell.angle_beta   90.00
_cell.angle_gamma   90.00
#
_symmetry.space_group_name_H-M   'P 1'
#
loop_
_entity.id
_entity.type
_entity.pdbx_description
1 polymer ?
#
loop_
_entity_poly.entity_id
_entity_poly.type
_entity_poly.pdbx_seq_one_letter_code
_entity_poly.pdbx_strand_id
1 'polypeptide(L)'
;MWLDPDQFEDLDYTVHVLFDDFCDANNPRPWLGQCLRSEEEVELMARLGAAYGAVQDSVGAAARDEAYLDSPGWSAVVAAAARLAQVLVANDHLALSKLHDAGHRWPLDTEPVMSGTEGQHVDS
;
A
#
# COMPACT_ATOMS: atom_id res chain seq x y z
N MET A 1 -16.72 1.96 17.47
CA MET A 1 -15.59 1.18 18.02
C MET A 1 -14.43 2.15 18.10
N TRP A 2 -14.05 2.57 19.30
CA TRP A 2 -12.91 3.47 19.52
C TRP A 2 -11.75 2.59 19.98
N LEU A 3 -10.63 2.64 19.28
CA LEU A 3 -9.46 1.80 19.59
C LEU A 3 -8.72 2.38 20.79
N ASP A 4 -8.25 1.50 21.66
CA ASP A 4 -7.46 1.83 22.84
C ASP A 4 -6.14 2.51 22.40
N PRO A 5 -5.83 3.74 22.82
CA PRO A 5 -4.61 4.46 22.41
C PRO A 5 -3.34 3.70 22.75
N ASP A 6 -3.32 3.01 23.90
CA ASP A 6 -2.18 2.21 24.36
C ASP A 6 -1.96 0.95 23.50
N GLN A 7 -2.91 0.59 22.62
CA GLN A 7 -2.79 -0.50 21.65
C GLN A 7 -2.62 -0.01 20.20
N PHE A 8 -2.89 1.27 19.92
CA PHE A 8 -2.88 1.82 18.56
C PHE A 8 -1.68 2.74 18.30
N GLU A 9 -1.08 3.30 19.36
CA GLU A 9 0.20 4.03 19.31
C GLU A 9 1.39 3.16 19.75
N ASP A 10 1.20 1.85 19.81
CA ASP A 10 2.28 0.88 20.05
C ASP A 10 3.19 0.83 18.82
N LEU A 11 4.37 1.45 18.96
CA LEU A 11 5.37 1.45 17.90
C LEU A 11 5.84 0.03 17.61
N ASP A 12 5.94 -0.82 18.63
CA ASP A 12 6.33 -2.23 18.51
C ASP A 12 5.32 -2.98 17.64
N TYR A 13 4.02 -2.78 17.87
CA TYR A 13 2.97 -3.37 17.02
C TYR A 13 3.03 -2.85 15.57
N THR A 14 3.19 -1.55 15.37
CA THR A 14 3.25 -0.95 14.02
C THR A 14 4.49 -1.42 13.26
N VAL A 15 5.63 -1.51 13.94
CA VAL A 15 6.87 -2.04 13.39
C VAL A 15 6.71 -3.53 13.08
N HIS A 16 6.18 -4.35 13.99
CA HIS A 16 5.98 -5.78 13.75
C HIS A 16 5.08 -6.04 12.54
N VAL A 17 4.00 -5.29 12.36
CA VAL A 17 3.13 -5.45 11.19
C VAL A 17 3.84 -5.04 9.89
N LEU A 18 4.58 -3.93 9.91
CA LEU A 18 5.32 -3.44 8.74
C LEU A 18 6.53 -4.29 8.39
N PHE A 19 7.24 -4.84 9.37
CA PHE A 19 8.52 -5.52 9.23
C PHE A 19 8.43 -7.05 9.23
N ASP A 20 7.32 -7.65 9.66
CA ASP A 20 7.18 -9.11 9.79
C ASP A 20 5.96 -9.64 9.00
N ASP A 21 4.79 -9.01 9.14
CA ASP A 21 3.54 -9.55 8.58
C ASP A 21 3.27 -9.16 7.11
N PHE A 22 3.66 -7.95 6.68
CA PHE A 22 3.30 -7.43 5.35
C PHE A 22 4.48 -7.20 4.41
N CYS A 23 5.68 -6.96 4.92
CA CYS A 23 6.88 -6.81 4.10
C CYS A 23 8.14 -6.90 4.97
N ASP A 24 8.91 -7.99 4.89
CA ASP A 24 10.21 -8.07 5.57
C ASP A 24 11.14 -6.94 5.09
N ALA A 25 11.33 -5.91 5.92
CA ALA A 25 12.11 -4.74 5.56
C ALA A 25 13.62 -5.03 5.50
N ASN A 26 14.08 -6.13 6.10
CA ASN A 26 15.46 -6.61 5.99
C ASN A 26 15.68 -7.40 4.68
N ASN A 27 14.61 -7.93 4.09
CA ASN A 27 14.63 -8.62 2.81
C ASN A 27 13.38 -8.29 1.97
N PRO A 28 13.26 -7.05 1.43
CA PRO A 28 12.03 -6.61 0.77
C PRO A 28 11.86 -7.16 -0.65
N ARG A 29 12.92 -7.67 -1.27
CA ARG A 29 12.91 -8.09 -2.68
C ARG A 29 11.89 -9.19 -3.02
N PRO A 30 11.66 -10.23 -2.19
CA PRO A 30 10.62 -11.23 -2.43
C PRO A 30 9.20 -10.65 -2.50
N TRP A 31 8.97 -9.46 -1.93
CA TRP A 31 7.67 -8.80 -1.89
C TRP A 31 7.37 -7.95 -3.13
N LEU A 32 8.32 -7.86 -4.08
CA LEU A 32 8.11 -7.23 -5.37
C LEU A 32 7.05 -8.00 -6.20
N GLY A 33 6.05 -7.29 -6.69
CA GLY A 33 4.87 -7.83 -7.34
C GLY A 33 3.77 -8.32 -6.39
N GLN A 34 4.01 -8.32 -5.08
CA GLN A 34 3.03 -8.72 -4.05
C GLN A 34 2.51 -7.51 -3.29
N CYS A 35 3.36 -6.95 -2.42
CA CYS A 35 3.06 -5.78 -1.59
C CYS A 35 3.85 -4.55 -2.05
N LEU A 36 4.96 -4.76 -2.75
CA LEU A 36 5.76 -3.71 -3.40
C LEU A 36 5.56 -3.82 -4.91
N ARG A 37 5.32 -2.69 -5.58
CA ARG A 37 5.05 -2.58 -7.02
C ARG A 37 6.29 -2.27 -7.85
N SER A 38 7.31 -1.63 -7.26
CA SER A 38 8.49 -1.17 -8.01
C SER A 38 9.81 -1.44 -7.29
N GLU A 39 10.91 -1.47 -8.05
CA GLU A 39 12.26 -1.57 -7.50
C GLU A 39 12.60 -0.38 -6.58
N GLU A 40 12.08 0.83 -6.88
CA GLU A 40 12.26 1.99 -5.99
C GLU A 40 11.64 1.75 -4.61
N GLU A 41 10.44 1.14 -4.55
CA GLU A 41 9.81 0.79 -3.28
C GLU A 41 10.60 -0.27 -2.52
N VAL A 42 11.20 -1.26 -3.21
CA VAL A 42 12.10 -2.26 -2.60
C VAL A 42 13.32 -1.58 -1.98
N GLU A 43 13.97 -0.67 -2.71
CA GLU A 43 15.13 0.06 -2.20
C GLU A 43 14.79 0.99 -1.03
N LEU A 44 13.62 1.62 -1.05
CA LEU A 44 13.16 2.49 0.03
C LEU A 44 12.76 1.69 1.26
N MET A 45 12.13 0.54 1.08
CA MET A 45 11.83 -0.39 2.17
C MET A 45 13.12 -0.90 2.84
N ALA A 46 14.14 -1.29 2.05
CA ALA A 46 15.43 -1.70 2.60
C ALA A 46 16.13 -0.56 3.38
N ARG A 47 16.00 0.68 2.90
CA ARG A 47 16.53 1.86 3.61
C ARG A 47 15.82 2.12 4.94
N LEU A 48 14.50 1.96 4.98
CA LEU A 48 13.74 2.01 6.22
C LEU A 48 14.19 0.91 7.18
N GLY A 49 14.34 -0.32 6.67
CA GLY A 49 14.86 -1.48 7.41
C GLY A 49 16.20 -1.20 8.07
N ALA A 50 17.16 -0.71 7.29
CA ALA A 50 18.49 -0.37 7.77
C ALA A 50 18.50 0.78 8.79
N ALA A 51 17.69 1.83 8.58
CA ALA A 51 17.61 2.95 9.51
C ALA A 51 17.03 2.52 10.86
N TYR A 52 15.97 1.72 10.84
CA TYR A 52 15.35 1.19 12.05
C TYR A 52 16.28 0.20 12.76
N GLY A 53 16.89 -0.73 12.02
CA GLY A 53 17.87 -1.67 12.55
C GLY A 53 19.03 -0.98 13.26
N ALA A 54 19.54 0.13 12.72
CA ALA A 54 20.60 0.90 13.36
C ALA A 54 20.16 1.55 14.69
N VAL A 55 18.90 2.00 14.80
CA VAL A 55 18.35 2.49 16.07
C VAL A 55 18.21 1.33 17.06
N GLN A 56 17.63 0.21 16.60
CA GLN A 56 17.43 -0.99 17.40
C GLN A 56 18.75 -1.54 17.95
N ASP A 57 19.80 -1.60 17.14
CA ASP A 57 21.14 -2.03 17.55
C ASP A 57 21.75 -1.10 18.61
N SER A 58 21.38 0.19 18.58
CA SER A 58 21.87 1.19 19.53
C SER A 58 21.15 1.14 20.88
N VAL A 59 19.83 0.92 20.89
CA VAL A 59 19.00 1.02 22.11
C VAL A 59 18.65 -0.35 22.70
N GLY A 60 18.81 -1.41 21.90
CA GLY A 60 18.45 -2.78 22.22
C GLY A 60 17.03 -3.12 21.76
N ALA A 61 16.86 -4.28 21.14
CA ALA A 61 15.58 -4.74 20.58
C ALA A 61 14.43 -4.80 21.60
N ALA A 62 14.71 -5.03 22.88
CA ALA A 62 13.72 -5.10 23.95
C ALA A 62 13.51 -3.76 24.69
N ALA A 63 14.06 -2.66 24.18
CA ALA A 63 13.85 -1.34 24.77
C ALA A 63 12.40 -0.88 24.59
N ARG A 64 11.95 0.01 25.47
CA ARG A 64 10.64 0.66 25.31
C ARG A 64 10.67 1.71 24.21
N ASP A 65 9.51 2.02 23.65
CA ASP A 65 9.32 3.03 22.59
C ASP A 65 10.02 4.36 22.89
N GLU A 66 9.98 4.84 24.12
CA GLU A 66 10.60 6.13 24.47
C GLU A 66 12.11 6.14 24.17
N ALA A 67 12.79 5.01 24.34
CA ALA A 67 14.22 4.89 24.03
C ALA A 67 14.49 4.96 22.52
N TYR A 68 13.60 4.40 21.69
CA TYR A 68 13.69 4.52 20.24
C TYR A 68 13.46 5.96 19.78
N LEU A 69 12.42 6.61 20.31
CA LEU A 69 12.06 7.99 19.98
C LEU A 69 13.14 9.00 20.40
N ASP A 70 13.80 8.76 21.54
CA ASP A 70 14.90 9.59 22.04
C ASP A 70 16.24 9.30 21.33
N SER A 71 16.31 8.26 20.49
CA SER A 71 17.53 7.94 19.75
C SER A 71 17.87 9.05 18.74
N PRO A 72 19.14 9.52 18.67
CA PRO A 72 19.57 10.46 17.65
C PRO A 72 19.31 9.97 16.21
N GLY A 73 19.27 8.65 16.00
CA GLY A 73 19.00 8.01 14.71
C GLY A 73 17.52 8.02 14.29
N TRP A 74 16.59 8.33 15.21
CA TRP A 74 15.16 8.25 14.94
C TRP A 74 14.70 9.15 13.79
N SER A 75 15.29 10.34 13.68
CA SER A 75 15.00 11.26 12.57
C SER A 75 15.27 10.65 11.18
N ALA A 76 16.26 9.75 11.07
CA ALA A 76 16.55 9.04 9.82
C ALA A 76 15.48 7.98 9.51
N VAL A 77 14.96 7.30 10.53
CA VAL A 77 13.82 6.36 10.39
C VAL A 77 12.61 7.10 9.84
N VAL A 78 12.25 8.23 10.47
CA VAL A 78 11.11 9.06 10.04
C VAL A 78 11.29 9.56 8.60
N ALA A 79 12.50 10.02 8.24
CA ALA A 79 12.78 10.48 6.89
C ALA A 79 12.66 9.35 5.84
N ALA A 80 13.17 8.15 6.14
CA ALA A 80 13.06 6.99 5.27
C ALA A 80 11.59 6.55 5.11
N ALA A 81 10.84 6.47 6.21
CA ALA A 81 9.42 6.13 6.21
C ALA A 81 8.59 7.13 5.40
N ALA A 82 8.82 8.44 5.61
CA ALA A 82 8.12 9.49 4.87
C ALA A 82 8.38 9.39 3.35
N ARG A 83 9.63 9.12 2.94
CA ARG A 83 9.95 8.95 1.52
C ARG A 83 9.29 7.70 0.94
N LEU A 84 9.33 6.58 1.65
CA LEU A 84 8.66 5.35 1.22
C LEU A 84 7.15 5.56 1.05
N ALA A 85 6.50 6.17 2.05
CA ALA A 85 5.05 6.45 2.01
C ALA A 85 4.66 7.32 0.80
N GLN A 86 5.45 8.36 0.49
CA GLN A 86 5.21 9.20 -0.69
C GLN A 86 5.22 8.39 -1.99
N VAL A 87 6.19 7.48 -2.14
CA VAL A 87 6.32 6.66 -3.36
C VAL A 87 5.19 5.63 -3.46
N LEU A 88 4.85 4.95 -2.36
CA LEU A 88 3.73 4.00 -2.32
C LEU A 88 2.43 4.68 -2.72
N VAL A 89 2.11 5.82 -2.11
CA VAL A 89 0.89 6.60 -2.40
C VAL A 89 0.88 7.09 -3.84
N ALA A 90 2.00 7.60 -4.36
CA ALA A 90 2.09 8.06 -5.74
C ALA A 90 1.88 6.90 -6.73
N ASN A 91 2.46 5.74 -6.47
CA ASN A 91 2.31 4.55 -7.32
C ASN A 91 0.89 3.97 -7.27
N ASP A 92 0.24 3.97 -6.11
CA ASP A 92 -1.16 3.58 -5.98
C ASP A 92 -2.09 4.53 -6.71
N HIS A 93 -1.89 5.85 -6.56
CA HIS A 93 -2.66 6.84 -7.32
C HIS A 93 -2.46 6.68 -8.84
N LEU A 94 -1.24 6.42 -9.29
CA LEU A 94 -0.96 6.18 -10.71
C LEU A 94 -1.65 4.90 -11.19
N ALA A 95 -1.62 3.83 -10.41
CA ALA A 95 -2.29 2.57 -10.74
C ALA A 95 -3.81 2.74 -10.82
N LEU A 96 -4.41 3.43 -9.85
CA LEU A 96 -5.83 3.74 -9.83
C LEU A 96 -6.25 4.63 -11.01
N SER A 97 -5.44 5.63 -11.35
CA SER A 97 -5.71 6.50 -12.51
C SER A 97 -5.67 5.70 -13.81
N LYS A 98 -4.66 4.84 -14.00
CA LYS A 98 -4.58 3.94 -15.16
C LYS A 98 -5.79 2.99 -15.24
N LEU A 99 -6.25 2.48 -14.11
CA LEU A 99 -7.44 1.62 -14.05
C LEU A 99 -8.72 2.40 -14.42
N HIS A 100 -8.86 3.62 -13.93
CA HIS A 100 -9.96 4.51 -14.29
C HIS A 100 -9.98 4.79 -15.80
N ASP A 101 -8.83 5.14 -16.37
CA ASP A 101 -8.66 5.39 -17.81
C ASP A 101 -8.91 4.13 -18.66
N ALA A 102 -8.52 2.94 -18.14
CA ALA A 102 -8.77 1.64 -18.78
C ALA A 102 -10.25 1.24 -18.79
N GLY A 103 -11.10 1.92 -18.01
CA GLY A 103 -12.53 1.97 -18.24
C GLY A 103 -13.37 1.02 -17.38
N HIS A 104 -14.08 1.62 -16.43
CA HIS A 104 -15.52 1.39 -16.39
C HIS A 104 -16.16 1.95 -17.68
N ARG A 105 -15.94 1.29 -18.82
CA ARG A 105 -16.89 1.29 -19.93
C ARG A 105 -17.75 0.05 -19.78
N TRP A 106 -18.68 0.10 -18.83
CA TRP A 106 -19.81 -0.81 -18.80
C TRP A 106 -20.58 -0.64 -20.12
N PRO A 107 -20.97 -1.70 -20.84
CA PRO A 107 -21.72 -1.53 -22.08
C PRO A 107 -23.12 -1.01 -21.73
N LEU A 108 -23.45 0.20 -22.20
CA LEU A 108 -24.83 0.68 -22.35
C LEU A 108 -25.25 0.67 -23.83
N ASP A 109 -24.64 -0.19 -24.63
CA ASP A 109 -25.18 -0.53 -25.94
C ASP A 109 -26.22 -1.65 -25.76
N THR A 110 -27.28 -1.36 -25.01
CA THR A 110 -28.56 -1.97 -25.34
C THR A 110 -29.00 -1.34 -26.65
N GLU A 111 -28.61 -1.97 -27.76
CA GLU A 111 -29.17 -1.73 -29.09
C GLU A 111 -30.70 -1.61 -28.97
N PRO A 112 -31.33 -0.57 -29.53
CA PRO A 112 -32.78 -0.49 -29.55
C PRO A 112 -33.28 -1.60 -30.45
N VAL A 113 -34.01 -2.57 -29.88
CA VAL A 113 -34.79 -3.54 -30.64
C VAL A 113 -35.71 -2.74 -31.57
N MET A 114 -35.35 -2.68 -32.85
CA MET A 114 -36.24 -2.17 -33.89
C MET A 114 -37.43 -3.12 -33.97
N SER A 115 -38.53 -2.68 -33.38
CA SER A 115 -39.85 -3.28 -33.57
C SER A 115 -40.31 -2.97 -35.00
N GLY A 116 -39.88 -3.79 -35.95
CA GLY A 116 -40.41 -3.83 -37.31
C GLY A 116 -41.74 -4.59 -37.30
N THR A 117 -42.83 -3.84 -37.30
CA THR A 117 -44.18 -4.35 -37.53
C THR A 117 -44.36 -4.54 -39.03
N GLU A 118 -44.51 -5.77 -39.52
CA GLU A 118 -45.20 -6.03 -40.78
C GLU A 118 -46.17 -7.20 -40.57
N GLY A 119 -47.43 -6.84 -40.31
CA GLY A 119 -48.53 -7.73 -40.59
C GLY A 119 -48.76 -7.77 -42.10
N GLN A 120 -48.86 -8.98 -42.66
CA GLN A 120 -49.72 -9.17 -43.81
C GLN A 120 -50.37 -10.56 -43.78
N HIS A 121 -51.61 -10.52 -43.33
CA HIS A 121 -52.65 -11.51 -43.53
C HIS A 121 -53.05 -11.52 -45.01
N VAL A 122 -53.01 -12.68 -45.69
CA VAL A 122 -53.96 -13.00 -46.77
C VAL A 122 -54.26 -14.50 -46.71
N ASP A 123 -55.50 -14.79 -46.33
CA ASP A 123 -56.21 -16.06 -46.48
C ASP A 123 -56.78 -16.14 -47.91
N SER A 124 -56.70 -17.31 -48.56
CA SER A 124 -57.67 -17.86 -49.53
C SER A 124 -57.25 -19.27 -49.95
#